data_AF-A0A090E2K5-F1
#
_entry.id   AF-A0A090E2K5-F1
#
_cell.length_a   1.000
_cell.length_b   1.000
_cell.length_c   1.000
_cell.angle_alpha   90.00
_cell.angle_beta   90.00
_cell.angle_gamma   90.00
#
_symmetry.space_group_name_H-M   'P 1'
#
loop_
_entity.id
_entity.type
_entity.pdbx_description
1 polymer ?
#
loop_
_entity_poly.entity_id
_entity_poly.type
_entity_poly.pdbx_seq_one_letter_code
_entity_poly.pdbx_strand_id
1 'polypeptide(L)'
;MQTTFKICLTLFALVVVFGCNEVNRHEEADEKAIRNIVHSYEEAYNQENAEKLAADFASDATYNNPLTGESAEGKEAIEKLFKEKFADSQKRHLEIVIKDIQFPSSDEAIEKGVMKIKIDDRPEMHIAYQAEYAKENNKWVVKALNEIELESPIKNDSEHLNELSWFIGKWSDIDDNVEILSDNQWDKFKNFITQNFKMKVYGQDDFEGKQIIAWDPEKQVIRSWVFDSDGEFGEGTWEKVDNSWYATMRYILSDGRIATSKNIYTPIDGKSYTFSSVEREVDGEVLPDMNPVTVEKVE
;
A
#
# COMPACT_ATOMS: atom_id res chain seq x y z
N MET A 1 60.56 29.63 -50.21
CA MET A 1 59.26 29.98 -49.61
C MET A 1 59.45 29.83 -48.11
N GLN A 2 59.75 30.93 -47.43
CA GLN A 2 58.79 31.80 -46.72
C GLN A 2 58.23 31.13 -45.45
N THR A 3 58.09 31.72 -44.26
CA THR A 3 58.61 32.92 -43.57
C THR A 3 58.14 32.73 -42.12
N THR A 4 58.95 33.16 -41.15
CA THR A 4 58.68 33.43 -39.72
C THR A 4 57.27 34.00 -39.41
N PHE A 5 56.65 33.65 -38.27
CA PHE A 5 55.71 34.53 -37.51
C PHE A 5 55.58 34.02 -36.06
N LYS A 6 56.20 34.66 -35.06
CA LYS A 6 55.72 35.78 -34.20
C LYS A 6 54.74 35.37 -33.08
N ILE A 7 55.22 35.62 -31.86
CA ILE A 7 54.53 35.71 -30.57
C ILE A 7 53.30 36.62 -30.67
N CYS A 8 52.17 36.21 -30.08
CA CYS A 8 51.15 37.15 -29.61
C CYS A 8 50.53 36.67 -28.30
N LEU A 9 50.99 37.31 -27.22
CA LEU A 9 50.32 37.40 -25.93
C LEU A 9 48.90 37.96 -26.17
N THR A 10 47.85 37.25 -25.74
CA THR A 10 46.51 37.85 -25.68
C THR A 10 45.86 37.46 -24.36
N LEU A 11 45.63 38.48 -23.52
CA LEU A 11 44.84 38.45 -22.30
C LEU A 11 43.55 37.65 -22.52
N PHE A 12 43.36 36.57 -21.77
CA PHE A 12 42.05 35.97 -21.59
C PHE A 12 41.38 36.67 -20.42
N ALA A 13 40.33 37.43 -20.72
CA ALA A 13 39.51 38.10 -19.74
C ALA A 13 38.83 37.05 -18.85
N LEU A 14 38.97 37.25 -17.54
CA LEU A 14 38.26 36.54 -16.48
C LEU A 14 36.77 36.92 -16.56
N VAL A 15 35.95 36.12 -17.24
CA VAL A 15 34.49 36.20 -17.08
C VAL A 15 34.16 35.42 -15.83
N VAL A 16 33.94 36.16 -14.74
CA VAL A 16 33.53 35.57 -13.47
C VAL A 16 32.11 35.06 -13.60
N VAL A 17 31.94 33.75 -13.41
CA VAL A 17 30.66 33.08 -13.23
C VAL A 17 30.07 33.54 -11.89
N PHE A 18 29.33 34.66 -11.90
CA PHE A 18 28.60 35.13 -10.72
C PHE A 18 27.14 34.63 -10.65
N GLY A 19 26.58 34.11 -11.76
CA GLY A 19 25.15 33.76 -11.84
C GLY A 19 24.72 32.46 -11.15
N CYS A 20 25.53 31.40 -11.16
CA CYS A 20 25.14 30.11 -10.54
C CYS A 20 25.17 30.13 -9.00
N ASN A 21 25.94 31.04 -8.40
CA ASN A 21 26.13 31.06 -6.94
C ASN A 21 25.07 31.86 -6.20
N GLU A 22 24.38 32.80 -6.88
CA GLU A 22 23.29 33.58 -6.29
C GLU A 22 21.98 32.79 -6.30
N VAL A 23 21.65 32.10 -7.39
CA VAL A 23 20.43 31.28 -7.51
C VAL A 23 20.40 30.17 -6.45
N ASN A 24 21.49 29.38 -6.32
CA ASN A 24 21.57 28.34 -5.29
C ASN A 24 21.48 28.89 -3.86
N ARG A 25 22.03 30.08 -3.60
CA ARG A 25 22.02 30.68 -2.25
C ARG A 25 20.64 31.24 -1.87
N HIS A 26 19.89 31.73 -2.85
CA HIS A 26 18.50 32.14 -2.66
C HIS A 26 17.60 30.93 -2.36
N GLU A 27 17.77 29.84 -3.10
CA GLU A 27 17.02 28.60 -2.90
C GLU A 27 17.32 27.97 -1.52
N GLU A 28 18.58 27.91 -1.09
CA GLU A 28 18.95 27.45 0.27
C GLU A 28 18.31 28.29 1.39
N ALA A 29 18.24 29.62 1.20
CA ALA A 29 17.64 30.53 2.16
C ALA A 29 16.10 30.37 2.21
N ASP A 30 15.48 30.18 1.04
CA ASP A 30 14.05 29.94 0.91
C ASP A 30 13.67 28.57 1.48
N GLU A 31 14.43 27.51 1.20
CA GLU A 31 14.23 26.17 1.79
C GLU A 31 14.31 26.24 3.31
N LYS A 32 15.30 26.96 3.85
CA LYS A 32 15.41 27.18 5.30
C LYS A 32 14.20 27.92 5.86
N ALA A 33 13.66 28.90 5.14
CA ALA A 33 12.47 29.63 5.57
C ALA A 33 11.23 28.72 5.62
N ILE A 34 11.03 27.87 4.61
CA ILE A 34 9.95 26.87 4.60
C ILE A 34 10.11 25.90 5.77
N ARG A 35 11.31 25.34 6.00
CA ARG A 35 11.57 24.44 7.14
C ARG A 35 11.30 25.09 8.50
N ASN A 36 11.52 26.40 8.64
CA ASN A 36 11.19 27.13 9.86
C ASN A 36 9.66 27.25 10.06
N ILE A 37 8.89 27.42 8.99
CA ILE A 37 7.42 27.42 9.07
C ILE A 37 6.92 26.05 9.53
N VAL A 38 7.47 24.97 8.97
CA VAL A 38 7.15 23.59 9.40
C VAL A 38 7.44 23.37 10.88
N HIS A 39 8.60 23.83 11.35
CA HIS A 39 8.96 23.73 12.77
C HIS A 39 8.02 24.57 13.65
N SER A 40 7.66 25.79 13.23
CA SER A 40 6.68 26.65 13.92
C SER A 40 5.32 25.97 14.03
N TYR A 41 4.86 25.32 12.96
CA TYR A 41 3.63 24.55 12.92
C TYR A 41 3.69 23.36 13.89
N GLU A 42 4.76 22.56 13.85
CA GLU A 42 4.97 21.42 14.75
C GLU A 42 4.95 21.85 16.23
N GLU A 43 5.68 22.91 16.58
CA GLU A 43 5.67 23.47 17.93
C GLU A 43 4.28 23.94 18.34
N ALA A 44 3.58 24.67 17.47
CA ALA A 44 2.26 25.21 17.76
C ALA A 44 1.22 24.09 17.96
N TYR A 45 1.28 23.04 17.14
CA TYR A 45 0.43 21.86 17.27
C TYR A 45 0.69 21.13 18.59
N ASN A 46 1.96 20.89 18.93
CA ASN A 46 2.36 20.24 20.17
C ASN A 46 2.02 21.06 21.43
N GLN A 47 1.90 22.37 21.29
CA GLN A 47 1.45 23.28 22.35
C GLN A 47 -0.08 23.48 22.35
N GLU A 48 -0.80 22.82 21.44
CA GLU A 48 -2.24 22.99 21.23
C GLU A 48 -2.64 24.47 21.00
N ASN A 49 -1.73 25.23 20.36
CA ASN A 49 -1.87 26.67 20.12
C ASN A 49 -2.32 26.93 18.67
N ALA A 50 -3.63 26.92 18.47
CA ALA A 50 -4.24 27.13 17.16
C ALA A 50 -3.93 28.52 16.55
N GLU A 51 -3.80 29.56 17.37
CA GLU A 51 -3.46 30.92 16.89
C GLU A 51 -2.05 30.96 16.31
N LYS A 52 -1.07 30.40 17.03
CA LYS A 52 0.32 30.27 16.53
C LYS A 52 0.38 29.37 15.30
N LEU A 53 -0.40 28.29 15.27
CA LEU A 53 -0.45 27.36 14.14
C LEU A 53 -0.95 28.05 12.86
N ALA A 54 -2.05 28.81 12.97
CA ALA A 54 -2.61 29.55 11.84
C ALA A 54 -1.78 30.78 11.45
N ALA A 55 -0.80 31.20 12.25
CA ALA A 55 -0.07 32.45 12.07
C ALA A 55 0.64 32.57 10.71
N ASP A 56 1.17 31.45 10.21
CA ASP A 56 1.94 31.37 8.97
C ASP A 56 1.08 31.00 7.73
N PHE A 57 -0.23 30.85 7.89
CA PHE A 57 -1.17 30.73 6.76
C PHE A 57 -1.47 32.10 6.15
N ALA A 58 -1.67 32.11 4.83
CA ALA A 58 -2.22 33.27 4.12
C ALA A 58 -3.68 33.53 4.56
N SER A 59 -4.15 34.76 4.38
CA SER A 59 -5.50 35.16 4.80
C SER A 59 -6.61 34.37 4.10
N ASP A 60 -6.37 33.94 2.86
CA ASP A 60 -7.24 33.16 1.99
C ASP A 60 -6.80 31.68 1.88
N ALA A 61 -5.96 31.19 2.80
CA ALA A 61 -5.43 29.85 2.69
C ALA A 61 -6.50 28.75 2.81
N THR A 62 -6.28 27.60 2.18
CA THR A 62 -7.21 26.47 2.23
C THR A 62 -6.61 25.30 3.00
N TYR A 63 -7.42 24.66 3.85
CA TYR A 63 -7.13 23.37 4.46
C TYR A 63 -8.13 22.33 3.94
N ASN A 64 -7.64 21.16 3.53
CA ASN A 64 -8.50 20.07 3.05
C ASN A 64 -7.99 18.70 3.51
N ASN A 65 -8.89 17.91 4.08
CA ASN A 65 -8.73 16.48 4.27
C ASN A 65 -9.91 15.76 3.59
N PRO A 66 -9.72 15.22 2.37
CA PRO A 66 -10.81 14.62 1.61
C PRO A 66 -11.31 13.29 2.19
N LEU A 67 -10.54 12.61 3.05
CA LEU A 67 -10.97 11.37 3.69
C LEU A 67 -11.92 11.61 4.86
N THR A 68 -11.63 12.61 5.70
CA THR A 68 -12.49 12.96 6.83
C THR A 68 -13.61 13.94 6.42
N GLY A 69 -13.43 14.63 5.30
CA GLY A 69 -14.30 15.73 4.85
C GLY A 69 -14.05 17.04 5.60
N GLU A 70 -13.02 17.11 6.45
CA GLU A 70 -12.64 18.35 7.13
C GLU A 70 -12.04 19.34 6.14
N SER A 71 -12.60 20.54 6.09
CA SER A 71 -12.14 21.62 5.22
C SER A 71 -12.28 22.97 5.89
N ALA A 72 -11.38 23.89 5.62
CA ALA A 72 -11.48 25.29 6.03
C ALA A 72 -10.92 26.23 4.96
N GLU A 73 -11.53 27.40 4.80
CA GLU A 73 -11.10 28.44 3.87
C GLU A 73 -10.88 29.75 4.63
N GLY A 74 -9.69 30.29 4.50
CA GLY A 74 -9.21 31.46 5.20
C GLY A 74 -8.56 31.14 6.55
N LYS A 75 -7.59 31.99 6.93
CA LYS A 75 -6.79 31.83 8.16
C LYS A 75 -7.64 31.71 9.42
N GLU A 76 -8.69 32.54 9.54
CA GLU A 76 -9.56 32.54 10.72
C GLU A 76 -10.36 31.24 10.84
N ALA A 77 -10.77 30.65 9.71
CA ALA A 77 -11.48 29.37 9.70
C ALA A 77 -10.54 28.21 10.06
N ILE A 78 -9.30 28.24 9.56
CA ILE A 78 -8.26 27.27 9.92
C ILE A 78 -7.93 27.35 11.42
N GLU A 79 -7.75 28.55 11.96
CA GLU A 79 -7.55 28.76 13.40
C GLU A 79 -8.71 28.16 14.21
N LYS A 80 -9.96 28.43 13.80
CA LYS A 80 -11.14 27.87 14.46
C LYS A 80 -11.17 26.34 14.40
N LEU A 81 -10.89 25.74 13.25
CA LEU A 81 -10.82 24.29 13.08
C LEU A 81 -9.82 23.66 14.07
N PHE A 82 -8.61 24.22 14.17
CA PHE A 82 -7.60 23.70 15.10
C PHE A 82 -7.96 23.97 16.57
N LYS A 83 -8.63 25.08 16.90
CA LYS A 83 -9.17 25.29 18.26
C LYS A 83 -10.15 24.19 18.65
N GLU A 84 -11.02 23.78 17.73
CA GLU A 84 -11.97 22.69 17.95
C GLU A 84 -11.24 21.35 18.11
N LYS A 85 -10.24 21.05 17.26
CA LYS A 85 -9.40 19.85 17.39
C LYS A 85 -8.63 19.79 18.72
N PHE A 86 -8.23 20.95 19.25
CA PHE A 86 -7.49 21.08 20.49
C PHE A 86 -8.38 21.18 21.74
N ALA A 87 -9.71 21.26 21.60
CA ALA A 87 -10.63 21.43 22.73
C ALA A 87 -10.61 20.23 23.72
N ASP A 88 -10.40 19.02 23.21
CA ASP A 88 -10.16 17.82 24.01
C ASP A 88 -8.67 17.48 23.97
N SER A 89 -7.93 17.83 25.01
CA SER A 89 -6.48 17.61 25.08
C SER A 89 -6.18 16.13 25.24
N GLN A 90 -5.68 15.51 24.18
CA GLN A 90 -5.35 14.08 24.13
C GLN A 90 -3.85 13.83 24.34
N LYS A 91 -3.09 14.80 24.89
CA LYS A 91 -1.61 14.76 24.99
C LYS A 91 -0.96 14.30 23.67
N ARG A 92 -1.46 14.87 22.56
CA ARG A 92 -0.97 14.53 21.23
C ARG A 92 0.45 15.05 21.03
N HIS A 93 1.27 14.28 20.32
CA HIS A 93 2.59 14.70 19.88
C HIS A 93 2.72 14.53 18.36
N LEU A 94 2.99 15.62 17.67
CA LEU A 94 3.26 15.71 16.24
C LEU A 94 4.77 15.74 15.98
N GLU A 95 5.21 14.88 15.06
CA GLU A 95 6.50 14.91 14.39
C GLU A 95 6.27 15.04 12.87
N ILE A 96 6.92 15.99 12.22
CA ILE A 96 6.82 16.19 10.76
C ILE A 96 8.10 15.72 10.07
N VAL A 97 7.95 14.78 9.14
CA VAL A 97 9.05 14.30 8.29
C VAL A 97 8.86 14.83 6.87
N ILE A 98 9.62 15.89 6.56
CA ILE A 98 9.72 16.45 5.21
C ILE A 98 10.37 15.42 4.29
N LYS A 99 9.72 15.13 3.16
CA LYS A 99 10.23 14.21 2.12
C LYS A 99 10.82 14.96 0.94
N ASP A 100 10.20 16.05 0.54
CA ASP A 100 10.59 16.82 -0.63
C ASP A 100 10.14 18.28 -0.49
N ILE A 101 10.96 19.20 -1.00
CA ILE A 101 10.63 20.63 -1.16
C ILE A 101 11.04 21.01 -2.58
N GLN A 102 10.10 21.55 -3.34
CA GLN A 102 10.29 21.99 -4.72
C GLN A 102 9.93 23.47 -4.85
N PHE A 103 10.64 24.18 -5.72
CA PHE A 103 10.36 25.59 -6.04
C PHE A 103 9.95 25.70 -7.51
N PRO A 104 8.63 25.64 -7.84
CA PRO A 104 8.15 25.84 -9.20
C PRO A 104 8.50 27.22 -9.77
N SER A 105 8.60 28.23 -8.91
CA SER A 105 9.02 29.60 -9.22
C SER A 105 9.78 30.22 -8.03
N SER A 106 10.25 31.46 -8.16
CA SER A 106 10.95 32.19 -7.08
C SER A 106 10.07 32.60 -5.89
N ASP A 107 8.76 32.51 -6.07
CA ASP A 107 7.71 32.96 -5.17
C ASP A 107 6.67 31.88 -4.84
N GLU A 108 6.85 30.65 -5.34
CA GLU A 108 6.03 29.48 -5.02
C GLU A 108 6.91 28.33 -4.54
N ALA A 109 6.42 27.56 -3.57
CA ALA A 109 7.06 26.32 -3.14
C ALA A 109 6.02 25.24 -2.84
N ILE A 110 6.39 23.98 -3.06
CA ILE A 110 5.58 22.82 -2.74
C ILE A 110 6.40 21.91 -1.83
N GLU A 111 5.86 21.63 -0.66
CA GLU A 111 6.41 20.67 0.29
C GLU A 111 5.55 19.42 0.33
N LYS A 112 6.20 18.26 0.38
CA LYS A 112 5.54 16.97 0.63
C LYS A 112 6.19 16.28 1.81
N GLY A 113 5.38 15.68 2.66
CA GLY A 113 5.87 15.00 3.85
C GLY A 113 4.87 14.04 4.48
N VAL A 114 5.26 13.55 5.65
CA VAL A 114 4.42 12.74 6.52
C VAL A 114 4.41 13.33 7.93
N MET A 115 3.23 13.62 8.45
CA MET A 115 2.99 13.92 9.85
C MET A 115 2.78 12.61 10.61
N LYS A 116 3.45 12.44 11.74
CA LYS A 116 3.22 11.32 12.68
C LYS A 116 2.62 11.89 13.95
N ILE A 117 1.43 11.42 14.31
CA ILE A 117 0.74 11.86 15.51
C ILE A 117 0.66 10.69 16.49
N LYS A 118 1.27 10.88 17.66
CA LYS A 118 1.19 9.97 18.80
C LYS A 118 0.17 10.50 19.80
N ILE A 119 -0.70 9.62 20.26
CA ILE A 119 -1.64 9.85 21.36
C ILE A 119 -1.46 8.69 22.33
N ASP A 120 -1.38 8.96 23.63
CA ASP A 120 -1.26 7.92 24.65
C ASP A 120 -2.36 6.84 24.47
N ASP A 121 -1.97 5.57 24.57
CA ASP A 121 -2.86 4.40 24.45
C ASP A 121 -3.59 4.26 23.10
N ARG A 122 -3.15 4.95 22.03
CA ARG A 122 -3.66 4.77 20.67
C ARG A 122 -2.56 4.38 19.67
N PRO A 123 -2.89 3.67 18.58
CA PRO A 123 -1.96 3.49 17.47
C PRO A 123 -1.45 4.84 16.95
N GLU A 124 -0.19 4.88 16.55
CA GLU A 124 0.37 6.06 15.87
C GLU A 124 -0.35 6.28 14.55
N MET A 125 -0.81 7.51 14.32
CA MET A 125 -1.45 7.93 13.09
C MET A 125 -0.39 8.53 12.16
N HIS A 126 -0.43 8.16 10.88
CA HIS A 126 0.42 8.74 9.84
C HIS A 126 -0.46 9.51 8.86
N ILE A 127 -0.14 10.77 8.61
CA ILE A 127 -0.87 11.62 7.67
C ILE A 127 0.11 12.06 6.59
N ALA A 128 -0.14 11.65 5.35
CA ALA A 128 0.57 12.22 4.21
C ALA A 128 0.02 13.61 3.93
N TYR A 129 0.90 14.58 3.64
CA TYR A 129 0.46 15.93 3.33
C TYR A 129 1.22 16.53 2.15
N GLN A 130 0.57 17.53 1.54
CA GLN A 130 1.17 18.48 0.62
C GLN A 130 0.82 19.90 1.10
N ALA A 131 1.85 20.72 1.31
CA ALA A 131 1.71 22.13 1.61
C ALA A 131 2.20 22.97 0.42
N GLU A 132 1.39 23.93 0.00
CA GLU A 132 1.73 24.89 -1.04
C GLU A 132 1.97 26.25 -0.39
N TYR A 133 3.05 26.91 -0.80
CA TYR A 133 3.51 28.16 -0.24
C TYR A 133 3.57 29.23 -1.31
N ALA A 134 3.31 30.47 -0.92
CA ALA A 134 3.58 31.65 -1.72
C ALA A 134 4.36 32.69 -0.92
N LYS A 135 5.14 33.53 -1.62
CA LYS A 135 5.88 34.63 -1.03
C LYS A 135 5.05 35.92 -1.08
N GLU A 136 4.43 36.28 0.03
CA GLU A 136 3.64 37.51 0.18
C GLU A 136 4.42 38.56 0.99
N ASN A 137 4.59 39.78 0.45
CA ASN A 137 5.37 40.85 1.10
C ASN A 137 6.78 40.39 1.52
N ASN A 138 7.43 39.56 0.69
CA ASN A 138 8.75 38.98 0.95
C ASN A 138 8.82 38.03 2.16
N LYS A 139 7.67 37.50 2.61
CA LYS A 139 7.55 36.42 3.61
C LYS A 139 6.83 35.22 2.98
N TRP A 140 7.36 34.02 3.21
CA TRP A 140 6.66 32.78 2.86
C TRP A 140 5.44 32.57 3.77
N VAL A 141 4.32 32.18 3.16
CA VAL A 141 3.07 31.82 3.85
C VAL A 141 2.48 30.55 3.21
N VAL A 142 1.76 29.76 4.01
CA VAL A 142 1.03 28.58 3.53
C VAL A 142 -0.24 29.04 2.81
N LYS A 143 -0.38 28.70 1.52
CA LYS A 143 -1.58 28.95 0.70
C LYS A 143 -2.55 27.78 0.73
N ALA A 144 -2.03 26.56 0.73
CA ALA A 144 -2.87 25.38 0.82
C ALA A 144 -2.19 24.29 1.65
N LEU A 145 -2.97 23.58 2.45
CA LEU A 145 -2.57 22.36 3.13
C LEU A 145 -3.58 21.27 2.82
N ASN A 146 -3.12 20.23 2.14
CA ASN A 146 -3.90 19.04 1.85
C ASN A 146 -3.33 17.87 2.64
N GLU A 147 -4.19 17.17 3.37
CA GLU A 147 -3.83 16.06 4.25
C GLU A 147 -4.66 14.82 3.93
N ILE A 148 -4.05 13.64 3.99
CA ILE A 148 -4.72 12.36 3.83
C ILE A 148 -4.19 11.44 4.93
N GLU A 149 -5.08 10.98 5.81
CA GLU A 149 -4.74 9.97 6.80
C GLU A 149 -4.39 8.66 6.08
N LEU A 150 -3.19 8.16 6.33
CA LEU A 150 -2.78 6.84 5.88
C LEU A 150 -3.36 5.85 6.88
N GLU A 151 -4.04 4.82 6.37
CA GLU A 151 -4.37 3.67 7.21
C GLU A 151 -3.07 3.17 7.85
N SER A 152 -2.99 3.22 9.19
CA SER A 152 -1.90 2.58 9.92
C SER A 152 -1.79 1.15 9.39
N PRO A 153 -0.59 0.64 9.05
CA PRO A 153 -0.47 -0.70 8.53
C PRO A 153 -1.16 -1.64 9.52
N ILE A 154 -2.24 -2.30 9.04
CA ILE A 154 -3.00 -3.26 9.82
C ILE A 154 -1.98 -4.18 10.46
N LYS A 155 -2.04 -4.32 11.78
CA LYS A 155 -1.08 -5.08 12.57
C LYS A 155 -0.84 -6.42 11.88
N ASN A 156 0.39 -6.61 11.42
CA ASN A 156 0.86 -7.71 10.60
C ASN A 156 0.54 -9.07 11.24
N ASP A 157 0.12 -10.02 10.41
CA ASP A 157 -0.23 -11.41 10.71
C ASP A 157 -1.68 -11.58 11.21
N SER A 158 -2.62 -11.79 10.27
CA SER A 158 -3.94 -12.31 10.61
C SER A 158 -3.80 -13.71 11.23
N GLU A 159 -4.10 -13.84 12.52
CA GLU A 159 -4.07 -15.13 13.19
C GLU A 159 -5.09 -16.13 12.61
N HIS A 160 -6.10 -15.64 11.90
CA HIS A 160 -7.20 -16.44 11.35
C HIS A 160 -6.76 -17.45 10.29
N LEU A 161 -5.64 -17.20 9.60
CA LEU A 161 -5.10 -18.14 8.61
C LEU A 161 -3.94 -18.99 9.16
N ASN A 162 -3.50 -18.79 10.40
CA ASN A 162 -2.31 -19.46 10.95
C ASN A 162 -2.42 -20.99 10.90
N GLU A 163 -3.62 -21.54 11.06
CA GLU A 163 -3.86 -22.98 10.98
C GLU A 163 -3.69 -23.56 9.57
N LEU A 164 -3.59 -22.71 8.53
CA LEU A 164 -3.23 -23.07 7.16
C LEU A 164 -1.73 -22.87 6.86
N SER A 165 -0.89 -22.56 7.86
CA SER A 165 0.56 -22.39 7.66
C SER A 165 1.24 -23.62 7.06
N TRP A 166 0.70 -24.82 7.31
CA TRP A 166 1.20 -26.06 6.73
C TRP A 166 1.06 -26.08 5.19
N PHE A 167 0.12 -25.33 4.63
CA PHE A 167 -0.16 -25.27 3.19
C PHE A 167 0.84 -24.39 2.43
N ILE A 168 1.69 -23.63 3.14
CA ILE A 168 2.67 -22.71 2.54
C ILE A 168 3.88 -23.46 2.00
N GLY A 169 4.28 -23.11 0.79
CA GLY A 169 5.39 -23.70 0.06
C GLY A 169 5.01 -24.16 -1.34
N LYS A 170 5.93 -24.87 -1.98
CA LYS A 170 5.72 -25.48 -3.29
C LYS A 170 5.29 -26.92 -3.13
N TRP A 171 4.34 -27.34 -3.94
CA TRP A 171 3.70 -28.65 -3.85
C TRP A 171 3.55 -29.27 -5.22
N SER A 172 3.60 -30.60 -5.28
CA SER A 172 3.43 -31.38 -6.48
C SER A 172 2.56 -32.60 -6.24
N ASP A 173 1.70 -32.89 -7.21
CA ASP A 173 1.02 -34.17 -7.38
C ASP A 173 1.27 -34.62 -8.82
N ILE A 174 2.07 -35.67 -8.99
CA ILE A 174 2.56 -36.11 -10.29
C ILE A 174 2.35 -37.63 -10.39
N ASP A 175 1.56 -38.03 -11.38
CA ASP A 175 1.43 -39.41 -11.84
C ASP A 175 1.62 -39.50 -13.36
N ASP A 176 1.42 -40.70 -13.93
CA ASP A 176 1.63 -40.95 -15.36
C ASP A 176 0.72 -40.10 -16.28
N ASN A 177 -0.38 -39.57 -15.76
CA ASN A 177 -1.43 -38.88 -16.52
C ASN A 177 -1.66 -37.43 -16.07
N VAL A 178 -1.29 -37.07 -14.86
CA VAL A 178 -1.57 -35.76 -14.27
C VAL A 178 -0.31 -35.20 -13.64
N GLU A 179 0.01 -33.95 -13.96
CA GLU A 179 1.05 -33.17 -13.29
C GLU A 179 0.41 -31.89 -12.76
N ILE A 180 0.38 -31.75 -11.44
CA ILE A 180 -0.08 -30.55 -10.75
C ILE A 180 1.08 -29.98 -9.96
N LEU A 181 1.41 -28.73 -10.21
CA LEU A 181 2.39 -27.97 -9.44
C LEU A 181 1.71 -26.76 -8.83
N SER A 182 1.96 -26.47 -7.56
CA SER A 182 1.48 -25.24 -6.93
C SER A 182 2.52 -24.55 -6.06
N ASP A 183 2.43 -23.22 -5.97
CA ASP A 183 3.26 -22.37 -5.13
C ASP A 183 2.32 -21.49 -4.27
N ASN A 184 2.31 -21.78 -2.97
CA ASN A 184 1.41 -21.19 -1.99
C ASN A 184 2.22 -20.25 -1.09
N GLN A 185 1.89 -18.96 -1.12
CA GLN A 185 2.64 -17.93 -0.42
C GLN A 185 1.73 -17.03 0.39
N TRP A 186 2.24 -16.57 1.53
CA TRP A 186 1.63 -15.44 2.22
C TRP A 186 1.73 -14.18 1.36
N ASP A 187 0.70 -13.34 1.40
CA ASP A 187 0.85 -11.96 0.97
C ASP A 187 1.77 -11.17 1.93
N LYS A 188 2.02 -9.89 1.58
CA LYS A 188 2.94 -9.02 2.32
C LYS A 188 2.65 -8.96 3.83
N PHE A 189 1.38 -9.04 4.21
CA PHE A 189 0.94 -8.88 5.61
C PHE A 189 0.33 -10.16 6.22
N LYS A 190 0.44 -11.30 5.51
CA LYS A 190 -0.15 -12.60 5.86
C LYS A 190 -1.65 -12.56 6.15
N ASN A 191 -2.36 -11.67 5.50
CA ASN A 191 -3.82 -11.60 5.49
C ASN A 191 -4.44 -12.51 4.42
N PHE A 192 -3.63 -12.89 3.42
CA PHE A 192 -4.04 -13.74 2.32
C PHE A 192 -3.01 -14.85 2.08
N ILE A 193 -3.48 -16.02 1.67
CA ILE A 193 -2.66 -17.03 1.01
C ILE A 193 -2.94 -16.92 -0.49
N THR A 194 -1.90 -16.69 -1.27
CA THR A 194 -1.96 -16.73 -2.73
C THR A 194 -1.36 -18.05 -3.19
N GLN A 195 -2.16 -18.86 -3.86
CA GLN A 195 -1.73 -20.06 -4.55
C GLN A 195 -1.69 -19.77 -6.04
N ASN A 196 -0.58 -20.05 -6.70
CA ASN A 196 -0.53 -20.20 -8.16
C ASN A 196 -0.36 -21.68 -8.46
N PHE A 197 -1.10 -22.21 -9.41
CA PHE A 197 -1.01 -23.62 -9.79
C PHE A 197 -0.95 -23.78 -11.30
N LYS A 198 -0.32 -24.89 -11.73
CA LYS A 198 -0.25 -25.35 -13.11
C LYS A 198 -0.69 -26.79 -13.13
N MET A 199 -1.48 -27.14 -14.12
CA MET A 199 -2.02 -28.48 -14.28
C MET A 199 -1.83 -28.94 -15.71
N LYS A 200 -1.37 -30.17 -15.85
CA LYS A 200 -1.25 -30.87 -17.12
C LYS A 200 -1.95 -32.20 -17.01
N VAL A 201 -2.88 -32.47 -17.91
CA VAL A 201 -3.70 -33.68 -17.88
C VAL A 201 -3.57 -34.40 -19.22
N TYR A 202 -3.24 -35.69 -19.18
CA TYR A 202 -2.99 -36.56 -20.35
C TYR A 202 -2.04 -35.96 -21.39
N GLY A 203 -1.03 -35.21 -20.94
CA GLY A 203 -0.06 -34.54 -21.82
C GLY A 203 -0.66 -33.47 -22.73
N GLN A 204 -1.90 -33.02 -22.46
CA GLN A 204 -2.52 -31.87 -23.12
C GLN A 204 -1.84 -30.56 -22.72
N ASP A 205 -2.31 -29.46 -23.32
CA ASP A 205 -1.83 -28.12 -23.00
C ASP A 205 -1.99 -27.83 -21.50
N ASP A 206 -0.98 -27.18 -20.94
CA ASP A 206 -0.99 -26.76 -19.55
C ASP A 206 -2.10 -25.71 -19.38
N PHE A 207 -2.93 -25.85 -18.35
CA PHE A 207 -3.73 -24.73 -17.87
C PHE A 207 -3.17 -24.26 -16.52
N GLU A 208 -3.28 -22.97 -16.29
CA GLU A 208 -2.76 -22.33 -15.09
C GLU A 208 -3.86 -21.59 -14.37
N GLY A 209 -3.74 -21.51 -13.05
CA GLY A 209 -4.72 -20.81 -12.25
C GLY A 209 -4.13 -20.21 -10.99
N LYS A 210 -4.95 -19.38 -10.36
CA LYS A 210 -4.64 -18.65 -9.16
C LYS A 210 -5.79 -18.77 -8.18
N GLN A 211 -5.45 -19.03 -6.93
CA GLN A 211 -6.39 -19.00 -5.82
C GLN A 211 -5.92 -17.99 -4.76
N ILE A 212 -6.88 -17.25 -4.19
CA ILE A 212 -6.69 -16.39 -3.03
C ILE A 212 -7.53 -16.95 -1.91
N ILE A 213 -6.95 -17.18 -0.73
CA ILE A 213 -7.63 -17.62 0.49
C ILE A 213 -7.52 -16.48 1.52
N ALA A 214 -8.64 -16.10 2.13
CA ALA A 214 -8.74 -14.96 3.04
C ALA A 214 -9.67 -15.26 4.22
N TRP A 215 -9.49 -14.54 5.32
CA TRP A 215 -10.50 -14.45 6.37
C TRP A 215 -11.56 -13.39 6.01
N ASP A 216 -12.83 -13.76 6.07
CA ASP A 216 -13.96 -12.86 5.94
C ASP A 216 -14.43 -12.45 7.35
N PRO A 217 -14.12 -11.23 7.82
CA PRO A 217 -14.50 -10.79 9.17
C PRO A 217 -15.99 -10.49 9.32
N GLU A 218 -16.73 -10.27 8.23
CA GLU A 218 -18.18 -10.10 8.30
C GLU A 218 -18.86 -11.43 8.59
N LYS A 219 -18.46 -12.48 7.85
CA LYS A 219 -19.05 -13.82 7.96
C LYS A 219 -18.37 -14.71 9.01
N GLN A 220 -17.23 -14.26 9.54
CA GLN A 220 -16.40 -15.01 10.49
C GLN A 220 -16.04 -16.41 9.94
N VAL A 221 -15.61 -16.46 8.67
CA VAL A 221 -15.25 -17.70 7.98
C VAL A 221 -14.08 -17.48 7.02
N ILE A 222 -13.33 -18.54 6.72
CA ILE A 222 -12.34 -18.49 5.66
C ILE A 222 -13.06 -18.64 4.30
N ARG A 223 -12.73 -17.78 3.35
CA ARG A 223 -13.21 -17.81 1.98
C ARG A 223 -12.06 -17.94 1.00
N SER A 224 -12.37 -18.43 -0.20
CA SER A 224 -11.43 -18.45 -1.30
C SER A 224 -12.06 -18.01 -2.60
N TRP A 225 -11.22 -17.53 -3.52
CA TRP A 225 -11.56 -17.26 -4.91
C TRP A 225 -10.52 -17.91 -5.80
N VAL A 226 -10.97 -18.54 -6.87
CA VAL A 226 -10.10 -19.24 -7.83
C VAL A 226 -10.42 -18.77 -9.23
N PHE A 227 -9.39 -18.67 -10.06
CA PHE A 227 -9.43 -18.22 -11.45
C PHE A 227 -8.47 -19.07 -12.26
N ASP A 228 -8.80 -19.40 -13.50
CA ASP A 228 -7.88 -20.10 -14.40
C ASP A 228 -7.77 -19.45 -15.78
N SER A 229 -6.87 -20.00 -16.59
CA SER A 229 -6.54 -19.52 -17.93
C SER A 229 -7.64 -19.73 -18.96
N ASP A 230 -8.63 -20.59 -18.68
CA ASP A 230 -9.79 -20.82 -19.57
C ASP A 230 -10.91 -19.81 -19.31
N GLY A 231 -10.73 -18.94 -18.31
CA GLY A 231 -11.68 -17.91 -17.93
C GLY A 231 -12.74 -18.41 -16.95
N GLU A 232 -12.53 -19.57 -16.33
CA GLU A 232 -13.36 -20.03 -15.23
C GLU A 232 -13.01 -19.26 -13.96
N PHE A 233 -14.00 -19.09 -13.10
CA PHE A 233 -13.77 -18.58 -11.76
C PHE A 233 -14.74 -19.17 -10.75
N GLY A 234 -14.31 -19.24 -9.50
CA GLY A 234 -15.13 -19.78 -8.43
C GLY A 234 -14.87 -19.13 -7.10
N GLU A 235 -15.78 -19.40 -6.17
CA GLU A 235 -15.64 -19.01 -4.77
C GLU A 235 -15.85 -20.21 -3.86
N GLY A 236 -15.21 -20.17 -2.69
CA GLY A 236 -15.24 -21.22 -1.70
C GLY A 236 -15.47 -20.70 -0.30
N THR A 237 -16.11 -21.52 0.54
CA THR A 237 -16.17 -21.33 2.00
C THR A 237 -15.51 -22.52 2.67
N TRP A 238 -14.63 -22.23 3.62
CA TRP A 238 -13.78 -23.23 4.27
C TRP A 238 -14.22 -23.47 5.70
N GLU A 239 -14.27 -24.73 6.08
CA GLU A 239 -14.49 -25.18 7.45
C GLU A 239 -13.43 -26.20 7.84
N LYS A 240 -13.03 -26.19 9.11
CA LYS A 240 -12.15 -27.21 9.68
C LYS A 240 -12.99 -28.23 10.44
N VAL A 241 -12.84 -29.50 10.11
CA VAL A 241 -13.41 -30.61 10.88
C VAL A 241 -12.27 -31.55 11.23
N ASP A 242 -12.05 -31.76 12.53
CA ASP A 242 -10.89 -32.46 13.08
C ASP A 242 -9.56 -31.88 12.55
N ASN A 243 -8.83 -32.63 11.73
CA ASN A 243 -7.58 -32.18 11.11
C ASN A 243 -7.76 -31.76 9.64
N SER A 244 -8.94 -31.96 9.06
CA SER A 244 -9.18 -31.73 7.64
C SER A 244 -9.87 -30.38 7.40
N TRP A 245 -9.52 -29.77 6.27
CA TRP A 245 -10.11 -28.55 5.77
C TRP A 245 -11.03 -28.86 4.60
N TYR A 246 -12.29 -28.47 4.71
CA TYR A 246 -13.32 -28.66 3.71
C TYR A 246 -13.62 -27.33 3.05
N ALA A 247 -13.38 -27.22 1.77
CA ALA A 247 -13.73 -26.07 0.96
C ALA A 247 -14.96 -26.43 0.10
N THR A 248 -16.11 -25.87 0.44
CA THR A 248 -17.31 -25.98 -0.39
C THR A 248 -17.25 -24.91 -1.47
N MET A 249 -17.17 -25.35 -2.72
CA MET A 249 -16.85 -24.53 -3.88
C MET A 249 -18.04 -24.39 -4.83
N ARG A 250 -18.14 -23.22 -5.45
CA ARG A 250 -19.04 -22.94 -6.58
C ARG A 250 -18.26 -22.23 -7.67
N TYR A 251 -18.36 -22.74 -8.89
CA TYR A 251 -17.64 -22.25 -10.07
C TYR A 251 -18.62 -21.79 -11.14
N ILE A 252 -18.16 -20.86 -11.97
CA ILE A 252 -18.73 -20.50 -13.26
C ILE A 252 -17.70 -20.90 -14.30
N LEU A 253 -18.05 -21.90 -15.11
CA LEU A 253 -17.19 -22.42 -16.17
C LEU A 253 -17.12 -21.43 -17.34
N SER A 254 -16.15 -21.63 -18.22
CA SER A 254 -15.91 -20.73 -19.37
C SER A 254 -17.10 -20.65 -20.35
N ASP A 255 -17.94 -21.68 -20.37
CA ASP A 255 -19.17 -21.75 -21.16
C ASP A 255 -20.43 -21.23 -20.41
N GLY A 256 -20.26 -20.73 -19.19
CA GLY A 256 -21.31 -20.16 -18.34
C GLY A 256 -22.07 -21.17 -17.49
N ARG A 257 -21.76 -22.46 -17.59
CA ARG A 257 -22.36 -23.49 -16.71
C ARG A 257 -21.88 -23.33 -15.27
N ILE A 258 -22.67 -23.85 -14.34
CA ILE A 258 -22.36 -23.80 -12.91
C ILE A 258 -21.83 -25.16 -12.48
N ALA A 259 -20.68 -25.17 -11.82
CA ALA A 259 -20.16 -26.36 -11.17
C ALA A 259 -20.07 -26.17 -9.65
N THR A 260 -20.17 -27.26 -8.89
CA THR A 260 -19.94 -27.27 -7.45
C THR A 260 -19.06 -28.45 -7.07
N SER A 261 -18.36 -28.32 -5.94
CA SER A 261 -17.61 -29.42 -5.33
C SER A 261 -17.38 -29.17 -3.85
N LYS A 262 -17.02 -30.22 -3.12
CA LYS A 262 -16.43 -30.13 -1.78
C LYS A 262 -15.01 -30.67 -1.85
N ASN A 263 -14.04 -29.77 -1.79
CA ASN A 263 -12.62 -30.10 -1.81
C ASN A 263 -12.13 -30.31 -0.38
N ILE A 264 -11.40 -31.40 -0.14
CA ILE A 264 -10.97 -31.82 1.20
C ILE A 264 -9.44 -31.87 1.22
N TYR A 265 -8.85 -31.13 2.14
CA TYR A 265 -7.41 -31.07 2.36
C TYR A 265 -7.11 -31.63 3.75
N THR A 266 -6.33 -32.70 3.83
CA THR A 266 -5.95 -33.31 5.11
C THR A 266 -4.43 -33.28 5.26
N PRO A 267 -3.88 -32.45 6.15
CA PRO A 267 -2.45 -32.47 6.47
C PRO A 267 -2.05 -33.84 6.99
N ILE A 268 -0.95 -34.39 6.47
CA ILE A 268 -0.35 -35.62 6.99
C ILE A 268 0.84 -35.26 7.87
N ASP A 269 1.79 -34.50 7.31
CA ASP A 269 3.00 -34.03 7.98
C ASP A 269 3.52 -32.72 7.36
N GLY A 270 4.73 -32.29 7.73
CA GLY A 270 5.33 -31.05 7.20
C GLY A 270 5.75 -31.10 5.73
N LYS A 271 5.63 -32.26 5.07
CA LYS A 271 6.04 -32.50 3.69
C LYS A 271 4.92 -33.08 2.81
N SER A 272 3.75 -33.39 3.37
CA SER A 272 2.66 -34.01 2.62
C SER A 272 1.27 -33.70 3.18
N TYR A 273 0.28 -33.68 2.29
CA TYR A 273 -1.14 -33.64 2.62
C TYR A 273 -1.92 -34.45 1.58
N THR A 274 -3.15 -34.88 1.90
CA THR A 274 -4.03 -35.48 0.90
C THR A 274 -5.03 -34.46 0.37
N PHE A 275 -5.33 -34.54 -0.91
CA PHE A 275 -6.42 -33.80 -1.55
C PHE A 275 -7.48 -34.78 -2.07
N SER A 276 -8.76 -34.47 -1.85
CA SER A 276 -9.87 -35.13 -2.56
C SER A 276 -10.94 -34.11 -2.95
N SER A 277 -11.82 -34.49 -3.88
CA SER A 277 -12.92 -33.66 -4.34
C SER A 277 -14.17 -34.51 -4.47
N VAL A 278 -15.18 -34.22 -3.65
CA VAL A 278 -16.43 -34.99 -3.57
C VAL A 278 -17.63 -34.09 -3.83
N GLU A 279 -18.83 -34.68 -3.92
CA GLU A 279 -20.09 -33.93 -4.14
C GLU A 279 -19.99 -33.02 -5.37
N ARG A 280 -19.39 -33.55 -6.44
CA ARG A 280 -19.09 -32.81 -7.66
C ARG A 280 -20.33 -32.78 -8.56
N GLU A 281 -20.66 -31.60 -9.07
CA GLU A 281 -21.82 -31.40 -9.94
C GLU A 281 -21.52 -30.38 -11.04
N VAL A 282 -22.10 -30.55 -12.22
CA VAL A 282 -22.18 -29.51 -13.28
C VAL A 282 -23.62 -29.42 -13.77
N ASP A 283 -24.25 -28.26 -13.62
CA ASP A 283 -25.65 -27.99 -14.02
C ASP A 283 -26.66 -29.07 -13.55
N GLY A 284 -26.52 -29.58 -12.32
CA GLY A 284 -27.37 -30.65 -11.78
C GLY A 284 -26.94 -32.07 -12.12
N GLU A 285 -25.94 -32.26 -13.00
CA GLU A 285 -25.39 -33.57 -13.31
C GLU A 285 -24.25 -33.93 -12.34
N VAL A 286 -24.44 -35.00 -11.57
CA VAL A 286 -23.45 -35.50 -10.62
C VAL A 286 -22.24 -36.08 -11.36
N LEU A 287 -21.05 -35.62 -11.01
CA LEU A 287 -19.78 -36.15 -11.48
C LEU A 287 -19.21 -37.15 -10.47
N PRO A 288 -18.37 -38.12 -10.92
CA PRO A 288 -17.65 -39.00 -10.02
C PRO A 288 -16.74 -38.23 -9.05
N ASP A 289 -16.69 -38.69 -7.81
CA ASP A 289 -15.75 -38.19 -6.81
C ASP A 289 -14.31 -38.51 -7.21
N MET A 290 -13.41 -37.57 -6.91
CA MET A 290 -11.97 -37.79 -6.96
C MET A 290 -11.50 -38.36 -5.63
N ASN A 291 -11.03 -39.61 -5.66
CA ASN A 291 -10.44 -40.25 -4.48
C ASN A 291 -9.23 -39.46 -3.95
N PRO A 292 -8.90 -39.60 -2.66
CA PRO A 292 -7.72 -38.95 -2.09
C PRO A 292 -6.44 -39.25 -2.86
N VAL A 293 -5.75 -38.19 -3.28
CA VAL A 293 -4.38 -38.21 -3.82
C VAL A 293 -3.43 -37.60 -2.79
N THR A 294 -2.17 -38.04 -2.78
CA THR A 294 -1.14 -37.47 -1.90
C THR A 294 -0.39 -36.39 -2.64
N VAL A 295 -0.36 -35.19 -2.07
CA VAL A 295 0.42 -34.07 -2.57
C VAL A 295 1.68 -33.93 -1.72
N GLU A 296 2.83 -33.83 -2.39
CA GLU A 296 4.14 -33.77 -1.75
C GLU A 296 4.78 -32.39 -1.91
N LYS A 297 5.58 -32.00 -0.91
CA LYS A 297 6.29 -30.73 -0.92
C LYS A 297 7.52 -30.79 -1.83
N VAL A 298 7.67 -29.80 -2.70
CA VAL A 298 8.84 -29.66 -3.59
C VAL A 298 9.92 -28.87 -2.84
N GLU A 299 11.10 -29.48 -2.70
CA GLU A 299 12.29 -28.85 -2.08
C GLU A 299 12.95 -27.79 -2.98
#